data_AF-A0A9Q0XI17-F1
#
_entry.id   AF-A0A9Q0XI17-F1
#
_cell.length_a   1.000
_cell.length_b   1.000
_cell.length_c   1.000
_cell.angle_alpha   90.00
_cell.angle_beta   90.00
_cell.angle_gamma   90.00
#
_symmetry.space_group_name_H-M   'P 1'
#
loop_
_entity.id
_entity.type
_entity.pdbx_description
1 polymer ?
#
loop_
_entity_poly.entity_id
_entity_poly.type
_entity_poly.pdbx_seq_one_letter_code
_entity_poly.pdbx_strand_id
1 'polypeptide(L)'
;MRINQNTVLQGKKVTLVPYTAAHVPRYHEWMKCEELQRLTASEPLSLEQEYEMQCSWREDADRLASFFGIRFWLRAAFVLKGSKQGIAVF
;
A
#
# COMPACT_ATOMS: atom_id res chain seq x y z
N MET A 1 -0.14 -5.80 10.41
CA MET A 1 -0.52 -4.40 10.70
C MET A 1 -1.72 -4.38 11.66
N ARG A 2 -1.56 -4.91 12.89
CA ARG A 2 -2.62 -4.91 13.92
C ARG A 2 -2.55 -3.70 14.84
N ILE A 3 -1.33 -3.21 15.09
CA ILE A 3 -1.05 -2.14 16.07
C ILE A 3 -1.73 -0.82 15.72
N ASN A 4 -1.81 -0.51 14.42
CA ASN A 4 -2.31 0.76 13.88
C ASN A 4 -3.64 0.59 13.12
N GLN A 5 -4.31 -0.56 13.25
CA GLN A 5 -5.48 -0.91 12.44
C GLN A 5 -6.69 0.01 12.62
N ASN A 6 -6.72 0.78 13.71
CA ASN A 6 -7.79 1.74 14.05
C ASN A 6 -7.25 3.18 14.12
N THR A 7 -6.01 3.40 13.68
CA THR A 7 -5.38 4.70 13.73
C THR A 7 -5.59 5.42 12.41
N VAL A 8 -5.96 6.70 12.45
CA VAL A 8 -5.99 7.57 11.28
C VAL A 8 -5.17 8.80 11.61
N LEU A 9 -4.19 9.13 10.78
CA LEU A 9 -3.39 10.34 10.96
C LEU A 9 -3.81 11.36 9.90
N GLN A 10 -4.55 12.38 10.31
CA GLN A 10 -5.05 13.41 9.41
C GLN A 10 -4.05 14.57 9.32
N GLY A 11 -3.47 14.78 8.15
CA GLY A 11 -2.65 15.94 7.82
C GLY A 11 -3.40 16.96 6.97
N LYS A 12 -2.80 18.14 6.76
CA LYS A 12 -3.42 19.25 6.01
C LYS A 12 -3.67 18.92 4.53
N LYS A 13 -2.90 18.00 3.96
CA LYS A 13 -2.95 17.62 2.53
C LYS A 13 -3.15 16.12 2.31
N VAL A 14 -2.91 15.31 3.34
CA VAL A 14 -2.89 13.85 3.25
C VAL A 14 -3.48 13.27 4.52
N THR A 15 -4.33 12.27 4.39
CA THR A 15 -4.85 11.47 5.49
C THR A 15 -4.28 10.07 5.38
N LEU A 16 -3.58 9.65 6.42
CA LEU A 16 -3.01 8.33 6.55
C LEU A 16 -4.03 7.39 7.21
N VAL A 17 -4.41 6.32 6.52
CA VAL A 17 -5.40 5.34 6.99
C VAL A 17 -4.83 3.92 6.94
N PRO A 18 -5.39 2.98 7.72
CA PRO A 18 -4.95 1.60 7.70
C PRO A 18 -5.16 0.95 6.32
N TYR A 19 -4.18 0.19 5.84
CA TYR A 19 -4.32 -0.52 4.56
C TYR A 19 -5.33 -1.67 4.63
N THR A 20 -6.54 -1.44 4.13
CA THR A 20 -7.62 -2.44 3.98
C THR A 20 -7.72 -3.02 2.57
N ALA A 21 -8.34 -4.19 2.46
CA ALA A 21 -8.65 -4.86 1.19
C ALA A 21 -9.38 -3.95 0.17
N ALA A 22 -10.20 -3.00 0.64
CA ALA A 22 -10.88 -2.02 -0.23
C ALA A 22 -9.92 -1.12 -1.03
N HIS A 23 -8.68 -0.96 -0.58
CA HIS A 23 -7.66 -0.17 -1.28
C HIS A 23 -6.93 -0.96 -2.37
N VAL A 24 -6.99 -2.30 -2.33
CA VAL A 24 -6.25 -3.19 -3.23
C VAL A 24 -6.56 -2.93 -4.71
N PRO A 25 -7.84 -2.79 -5.16
CA PRO A 25 -8.12 -2.54 -6.57
C PRO A 25 -7.52 -1.21 -7.07
N ARG A 26 -7.65 -0.14 -6.29
CA ARG A 26 -7.10 1.18 -6.64
C ARG A 26 -5.59 1.16 -6.72
N TYR A 27 -4.96 0.47 -5.78
CA TYR A 27 -3.52 0.28 -5.77
C TYR A 27 -3.06 -0.57 -6.97
N HIS A 28 -3.76 -1.66 -7.28
CA HIS A 28 -3.48 -2.50 -8.44
C HIS A 28 -3.52 -1.72 -9.75
N GLU A 29 -4.52 -0.85 -9.95
CA GLU A 29 -4.57 0.03 -11.14
C GLU A 29 -3.35 0.94 -11.26
N TRP A 30 -2.82 1.46 -10.16
CA TRP A 30 -1.59 2.26 -10.21
C TRP A 30 -0.36 1.44 -10.50
N MET A 31 -0.31 0.23 -9.94
CA MET A 31 0.78 -0.70 -10.21
C MET A 31 0.79 -1.22 -11.64
N LYS A 32 -0.21 -0.91 -12.49
CA LYS A 32 -0.13 -1.10 -13.95
C LYS A 32 0.76 -0.07 -14.65
N CYS A 33 1.11 1.04 -14.00
CA CYS A 33 1.97 2.07 -14.57
C CYS A 33 3.45 1.64 -14.50
N GLU A 34 4.09 1.48 -15.65
CA GLU A 34 5.50 1.08 -15.76
C GLU A 34 6.45 2.06 -15.05
N GLU A 35 6.15 3.35 -15.07
CA GLU A 35 6.94 4.38 -14.38
C GLU A 35 6.94 4.13 -12.86
N LEU A 36 5.77 3.84 -12.28
CA LEU A 36 5.66 3.51 -10.85
C LEU A 36 6.34 2.20 -10.51
N GLN A 37 6.23 1.19 -11.37
CA GLN A 37 6.94 -0.08 -11.19
C GLN A 37 8.46 0.13 -11.20
N ARG A 38 8.98 0.95 -12.13
CA ARG A 38 10.42 1.26 -12.20
C ARG A 38 10.89 2.03 -10.98
N LEU A 39 10.15 3.05 -10.55
CA LEU A 39 10.50 3.88 -9.39
C LEU A 39 10.47 3.09 -8.08
N THR A 40 9.55 2.13 -7.96
CA THR A 40 9.44 1.26 -6.78
C THR A 40 10.24 -0.03 -6.89
N ALA A 41 10.94 -0.22 -8.03
CA ALA A 41 11.53 -1.49 -8.44
C ALA A 41 10.56 -2.64 -8.13
N SER A 42 9.35 -2.65 -8.68
CA SER A 42 8.36 -3.71 -8.45
C SER A 42 8.11 -4.50 -9.71
N GLU A 43 7.81 -5.79 -9.56
CA GLU A 43 7.24 -6.59 -10.63
C GLU A 43 5.71 -6.50 -10.59
N PRO A 44 5.03 -6.60 -11.75
CA PRO A 44 3.58 -6.64 -11.80
C PRO A 44 3.05 -7.91 -11.12
N LEU A 45 2.06 -7.75 -10.24
CA LEU A 45 1.35 -8.85 -9.59
C LEU A 45 -0.08 -8.92 -10.11
N SER A 46 -0.67 -10.11 -10.06
CA SER A 46 -2.11 -10.28 -10.29
C SER A 46 -2.90 -9.64 -9.14
N LEU A 47 -4.16 -9.27 -9.41
CA LEU A 47 -5.03 -8.68 -8.39
C LEU A 47 -5.19 -9.62 -7.18
N GLU A 48 -5.27 -10.93 -7.41
CA GLU A 48 -5.36 -11.94 -6.36
C GLU A 48 -4.08 -11.98 -5.50
N GLN A 49 -2.91 -11.94 -6.12
CA GLN A 49 -1.63 -11.85 -5.42
C GLN A 49 -1.52 -10.57 -4.56
N GLU A 50 -2.09 -9.46 -5.03
CA GLU A 50 -2.15 -8.22 -4.25
C GLU A 50 -3.02 -8.36 -2.99
N TYR A 51 -4.13 -9.12 -3.07
CA TYR A 51 -4.94 -9.46 -1.90
C TYR A 51 -4.21 -10.39 -0.93
N GLU A 52 -3.53 -11.43 -1.43
CA GLU A 52 -2.72 -12.33 -0.61
C GLU A 52 -1.61 -11.57 0.12
N MET A 53 -0.93 -10.68 -0.58
CA MET A 53 0.06 -9.79 0.03
C MET A 53 -0.62 -8.93 1.10
N GLN A 54 -1.71 -8.23 0.80
CA GLN A 54 -2.41 -7.40 1.79
C GLN A 54 -2.84 -8.18 3.05
N CYS A 55 -3.37 -9.39 2.89
CA CYS A 55 -3.76 -10.26 4.00
C CYS A 55 -2.55 -10.67 4.83
N SER A 56 -1.48 -11.12 4.19
CA SER A 56 -0.26 -11.52 4.90
C SER A 56 0.34 -10.37 5.71
N TRP A 57 0.26 -9.15 5.20
CA TRP A 57 0.71 -7.95 5.90
C TRP A 57 -0.15 -7.55 7.08
N ARG A 58 -1.47 -7.77 6.97
CA ARG A 58 -2.41 -7.53 8.05
C ARG A 58 -2.11 -8.46 9.22
N GLU A 59 -1.88 -9.73 8.93
CA GLU A 59 -1.75 -10.79 9.93
C GLU A 59 -0.34 -10.92 10.50
N ASP A 60 0.68 -10.70 9.68
CA ASP A 60 2.06 -11.04 10.00
C ASP A 60 2.93 -9.77 10.11
N ALA A 61 3.22 -9.36 11.36
CA ALA A 61 4.04 -8.19 11.64
C ALA A 61 5.52 -8.43 11.31
N ASP A 62 5.99 -9.68 11.30
CA ASP A 62 7.39 -10.03 11.05
C ASP A 62 7.72 -10.13 9.55
N ARG A 63 6.70 -10.25 8.70
CA ARG A 63 6.86 -10.26 7.23
C ARG A 63 7.37 -8.93 6.68
N LEU A 64 7.28 -7.85 7.46
CA LEU A 64 7.86 -6.53 7.19
C LEU A 64 9.38 -6.57 6.98
N ALA A 65 10.08 -7.55 7.58
CA ALA A 65 11.53 -7.67 7.52
C ALA A 65 12.06 -8.42 6.28
N SER A 66 11.17 -9.07 5.51
CA SER A 66 11.57 -9.72 4.25
C SER A 66 11.81 -8.69 3.15
N PHE A 67 12.74 -8.96 2.24
CA PHE A 67 13.03 -8.10 1.07
C PHE A 67 11.78 -7.79 0.23
N PHE A 68 10.88 -8.77 0.10
CA PHE A 68 9.56 -8.57 -0.53
C PHE A 68 8.64 -7.70 0.31
N GLY A 69 8.77 -7.78 1.62
CA GLY A 69 8.05 -6.93 2.55
C GLY A 69 8.47 -5.45 2.40
N ILE A 70 9.76 -5.16 2.51
CA ILE A 70 10.27 -3.79 2.41
C ILE A 70 9.90 -3.14 1.06
N ARG A 71 9.97 -3.90 -0.05
CA ARG A 71 9.55 -3.42 -1.37
C ARG A 71 8.04 -3.13 -1.45
N PHE A 72 7.20 -3.94 -0.80
CA PHE A 72 5.75 -3.71 -0.79
C PHE A 72 5.34 -2.51 0.08
N TRP A 73 6.00 -2.30 1.23
CA TRP A 73 5.75 -1.14 2.08
C TRP A 73 6.06 0.18 1.38
N LEU A 74 7.20 0.24 0.67
CA LEU A 74 7.55 1.38 -0.18
C LEU A 74 6.52 1.63 -1.28
N ARG A 75 5.89 0.57 -1.82
CA ARG A 75 4.80 0.71 -2.80
C ARG A 75 3.51 1.24 -2.17
N ALA A 76 3.08 0.71 -1.01
CA ALA A 76 1.82 1.10 -0.36
C ALA A 76 1.82 2.54 0.20
N ALA A 77 2.99 3.06 0.58
CA ALA A 77 3.13 4.41 1.13
C ALA A 77 2.75 5.55 0.15
N PHE A 78 2.68 5.28 -1.16
CA PHE A 78 2.40 6.29 -2.18
C PHE A 78 1.03 6.13 -2.83
N VAL A 79 0.07 6.93 -2.33
CA VAL A 79 -1.30 7.03 -2.86
C VAL A 79 -1.57 8.51 -3.18
N LEU A 80 -0.78 9.09 -4.09
CA LEU A 80 -0.89 10.51 -4.45
C LEU A 80 -1.21 10.69 -5.93
N LYS A 81 -2.49 10.93 -6.24
CA LYS A 81 -2.83 11.78 -7.38
C LYS A 81 -4.22 12.42 -7.21
N GLY A 82 -4.25 13.75 -7.24
CA GLY A 82 -5.24 14.48 -8.03
C GLY A 82 -6.34 15.27 -7.33
N SER A 83 -6.47 15.33 -6.01
CA SER A 83 -7.54 16.09 -5.38
C SER A 83 -7.12 16.61 -4.01
N LYS A 84 -7.71 17.73 -3.56
CA LYS A 84 -7.27 18.60 -2.45
C LYS A 84 -7.00 17.93 -1.07
N GLN A 85 -7.20 16.61 -0.93
CA GLN A 85 -6.71 15.76 0.16
C GLN A 85 -6.37 14.37 -0.42
N GLY A 86 -5.11 13.93 -0.30
CA GLY A 86 -4.69 12.57 -0.65
C GLY A 86 -5.00 11.60 0.49
N ILE A 87 -5.31 10.35 0.17
CA ILE A 87 -5.29 9.28 1.18
C ILE A 87 -3.93 8.63 1.04
N ALA A 88 -3.23 8.31 2.11
CA ALA A 88 -2.06 7.42 2.08
C ALA A 88 -2.35 6.25 3.01
N VAL A 89 -1.87 5.07 2.65
CA VAL A 89 -2.13 3.86 3.45
C VAL A 89 -0.85 3.46 4.16
N PHE A 90 -0.98 3.07 5.43
CA PHE A 90 0.10 2.47 6.20
C PHE A 90 -0.27 1.08 6.70
#